data_AF-A0A2V6HPG6-F1
#
_entry.id   AF-A0A2V6HPG6-F1
#
_cell.length_a   1.000
_cell.length_b   1.000
_cell.length_c   1.000
_cell.angle_alpha   90.00
_cell.angle_beta   90.00
_cell.angle_gamma   90.00
#
_symmetry.space_group_name_H-M   'P 1'
#
loop_
_entity.id
_entity.type
_entity.pdbx_description
1 polymer ?
#
loop_
_entity_poly.entity_id
_entity_poly.type
_entity_poly.pdbx_seq_one_letter_code
_entity_poly.pdbx_strand_id
1 'polypeptide(L)'
;MQQVQGFSRLQTVPSEPATAARRKLWILSSWRDLVLYVGTPLLLVPAFALAQAKWSPQDIYLFVAAFGAMGHHLPGMIRAYGDRALFERFKWRFIFAPLFLLVTCVAFFWWDLKGILLIVFFWGVWHGLMQTYGFCRIYDAKTGMFDTLTRRLDLAMCLIWFATAVVLSPYRLSDTLDTYYMCGGPFIPPSV
;
A
#
# COMPACT_ATOMS: atom_id res chain seq x y z
N MET A 1 33.69 -37.77 20.84
CA MET A 1 32.85 -37.31 19.72
C MET A 1 32.17 -36.01 20.16
N GLN A 2 32.93 -34.92 20.18
CA GLN A 2 32.94 -33.82 19.20
C GLN A 2 31.81 -32.81 19.45
N GLN A 3 32.09 -31.88 20.36
CA GLN A 3 31.44 -30.58 20.41
C GLN A 3 31.76 -29.82 19.12
N VAL A 4 30.75 -29.48 18.34
CA VAL A 4 30.90 -28.59 17.19
C VAL A 4 30.97 -27.16 17.72
N GLN A 5 32.20 -26.67 17.89
CA GLN A 5 32.48 -25.23 17.95
C GLN A 5 32.32 -24.66 16.53
N GLY A 6 31.40 -23.71 16.35
CA GLY A 6 31.10 -23.17 15.03
C GLY A 6 30.38 -21.83 15.04
N PHE A 7 30.65 -20.96 16.02
CA PHE A 7 30.34 -19.53 15.89
C PHE A 7 31.64 -18.79 15.60
N SER A 8 31.98 -18.69 14.32
CA SER A 8 33.06 -17.82 13.87
C SER A 8 32.63 -16.38 14.15
N ARG A 9 33.28 -15.76 15.13
CA ARG A 9 33.15 -14.34 15.49
C ARG A 9 33.36 -13.53 14.20
N LEU A 10 32.39 -12.71 13.80
CA LEU A 10 32.55 -11.75 12.71
C LEU A 10 33.82 -10.93 12.98
N GLN A 11 34.86 -11.15 12.18
CA GLN A 11 36.03 -10.29 12.16
C GLN A 11 35.55 -8.90 11.73
N THR A 12 35.58 -7.94 12.65
CA THR A 12 35.37 -6.54 12.35
C THR A 12 36.58 -6.08 11.53
N VAL A 13 36.39 -5.98 10.21
CA VAL A 13 37.31 -5.27 9.32
C VAL A 13 37.52 -3.86 9.90
N PRO A 14 38.77 -3.34 9.97
CA PRO A 14 39.01 -1.97 10.40
C PRO A 14 38.14 -1.01 9.58
N SER A 15 37.41 -0.13 10.26
CA SER A 15 36.61 0.89 9.60
C SER A 15 37.55 1.84 8.85
N GLU A 16 37.61 1.71 7.52
CA GLU A 16 38.12 2.81 6.69
C GLU A 16 37.36 4.09 7.08
N PRO A 17 38.03 5.25 7.19
CA PRO A 17 37.34 6.50 7.44
C PRO A 17 36.37 6.72 6.27
N ALA A 18 35.08 6.56 6.58
CA ALA A 18 34.02 6.82 5.63
C ALA A 18 34.13 8.29 5.23
N THR A 19 34.71 8.55 4.06
CA THR A 19 34.48 9.80 3.35
C THR A 19 32.97 9.98 3.34
N ALA A 20 32.48 11.06 3.94
CA ALA A 20 31.06 11.30 4.11
C ALA A 20 30.41 11.34 2.73
N ALA A 21 29.94 10.19 2.26
CA ALA A 21 29.31 10.05 0.97
C ALA A 21 28.14 11.03 0.96
N ARG A 22 28.14 11.94 -0.02
CA ARG A 22 27.10 12.97 -0.16
C ARG A 22 25.73 12.28 -0.03
N ARG A 23 24.99 12.60 1.04
CA ARG A 23 23.71 11.94 1.34
C ARG A 23 22.79 12.05 0.12
N LYS A 24 22.47 10.93 -0.52
CA LYS A 24 21.49 10.86 -1.61
C LYS A 24 20.08 10.93 -1.03
N LEU A 25 19.59 12.15 -0.84
CA LEU A 25 18.26 12.46 -0.30
C LEU A 25 17.11 11.95 -1.18
N TRP A 26 17.35 11.80 -2.48
CA TRP A 26 16.36 11.39 -3.46
C TRP A 26 16.50 9.91 -3.80
N ILE A 27 15.39 9.26 -4.16
CA ILE A 27 15.36 7.86 -4.59
C ILE A 27 16.04 7.74 -5.95
N LEU A 28 15.63 8.57 -6.92
CA LEU A 28 16.24 8.62 -8.26
C LEU A 28 17.06 9.91 -8.42
N SER A 29 16.37 11.05 -8.43
CA SER A 29 16.93 12.40 -8.47
C SER A 29 15.85 13.40 -8.07
N SER A 30 16.22 14.62 -7.68
CA SER A 30 15.26 15.64 -7.22
C SER A 30 14.11 15.87 -8.19
N TRP A 31 14.43 16.15 -9.46
CA TRP A 31 13.39 16.44 -10.45
C TRP A 31 12.54 15.22 -10.79
N ARG A 32 13.13 14.01 -10.84
CA ARG A 32 12.39 12.78 -11.17
C ARG A 32 11.42 12.42 -10.07
N ASP A 33 11.90 12.45 -8.83
CA ASP A 33 11.07 12.20 -7.65
C ASP A 33 9.93 13.24 -7.57
N LEU A 34 10.21 14.52 -7.80
CA LEU A 34 9.18 15.57 -7.81
C LEU A 34 8.13 15.34 -8.91
N VAL A 35 8.55 15.04 -10.14
CA VAL A 35 7.60 14.79 -11.24
C VAL A 35 6.71 13.57 -10.94
N LEU A 36 7.30 12.48 -10.46
CA LEU A 36 6.59 11.21 -10.24
C LEU A 36 5.69 11.25 -8.99
N TYR A 37 6.12 11.90 -7.91
CA TYR A 37 5.42 11.83 -6.62
C TYR A 37 4.58 13.06 -6.32
N VAL A 38 4.94 14.24 -6.85
CA VAL A 38 4.21 15.49 -6.64
C VAL A 38 3.51 15.93 -7.92
N GLY A 39 4.22 15.89 -9.05
CA GLY A 39 3.68 16.28 -10.35
C GLY A 39 2.50 15.41 -10.79
N THR A 40 2.60 14.10 -10.63
CA THR A 40 1.53 13.15 -10.99
C THR A 40 0.21 13.42 -10.25
N PRO A 41 0.13 13.47 -8.90
CA PRO A 41 -1.15 13.78 -8.24
C PRO A 41 -1.67 15.18 -8.57
N LEU A 42 -0.80 16.18 -8.72
CA LEU A 42 -1.21 17.53 -9.14
C LEU A 42 -1.82 17.55 -10.55
N LEU A 43 -1.28 16.75 -11.48
CA LEU A 43 -1.81 16.62 -12.85
C LEU A 43 -3.12 15.83 -12.88
N LEU A 44 -3.29 14.86 -11.98
CA LEU A 44 -4.52 14.05 -11.91
C LEU A 44 -5.74 14.90 -11.56
N VAL A 45 -5.62 15.93 -10.72
CA VAL A 45 -6.75 16.81 -10.35
C VAL A 45 -7.42 17.46 -11.57
N PRO A 46 -6.73 18.24 -12.43
CA PRO A 46 -7.35 18.81 -13.63
C PRO A 46 -7.70 17.73 -14.66
N ALA A 47 -6.93 16.64 -14.76
CA ALA A 47 -7.27 15.55 -15.66
C ALA A 47 -8.62 14.91 -15.31
N PHE A 48 -8.91 14.68 -14.03
CA PHE A 48 -10.21 14.17 -13.57
C PHE A 48 -11.33 15.20 -13.74
N ALA A 49 -11.06 16.49 -13.53
CA ALA A 49 -12.03 17.54 -13.80
C ALA A 49 -12.45 17.57 -15.29
N LEU A 50 -11.47 17.44 -16.20
CA LEU A 50 -11.72 17.36 -17.64
C LEU A 50 -12.39 16.05 -18.05
N ALA A 51 -12.02 14.93 -17.43
CA ALA A 51 -12.62 13.62 -17.69
C ALA A 51 -14.11 13.60 -17.33
N GLN A 52 -14.49 14.23 -16.21
CA GLN A 52 -15.88 14.33 -15.77
C GLN A 52 -16.76 15.16 -16.72
N ALA A 53 -16.19 15.95 -17.62
CA ALA A 53 -16.95 16.63 -18.66
C ALA A 53 -17.40 15.69 -19.80
N LYS A 54 -16.85 14.47 -19.89
CA LYS A 54 -17.09 13.53 -21.00
C LYS A 54 -17.55 12.14 -20.56
N TRP A 55 -17.18 11.73 -19.35
CA TRP A 55 -17.42 10.38 -18.85
C TRP A 55 -18.10 10.41 -17.49
N SER A 56 -18.89 9.37 -17.22
CA SER A 56 -19.51 9.23 -15.91
C SER A 56 -18.44 8.94 -14.84
N PRO A 57 -18.71 9.26 -13.55
CA PRO A 57 -17.83 8.86 -12.46
C PRO A 57 -17.55 7.35 -12.43
N GLN A 58 -18.51 6.53 -12.85
CA GLN A 58 -18.38 5.08 -12.92
C GLN A 58 -17.35 4.66 -14.00
N ASP A 59 -17.41 5.24 -15.19
CA ASP A 59 -16.46 4.95 -16.26
C ASP A 59 -15.03 5.35 -15.87
N ILE A 60 -14.90 6.52 -15.25
CA ILE A 60 -13.64 7.02 -14.70
C ILE A 60 -13.12 6.07 -13.62
N TYR A 61 -13.99 5.64 -12.69
CA TYR A 61 -13.63 4.67 -11.66
C TYR A 61 -13.15 3.36 -12.25
N LEU A 62 -13.85 2.79 -13.25
CA LEU A 62 -13.46 1.56 -13.91
C LEU A 62 -12.07 1.68 -14.56
N PHE A 63 -11.80 2.81 -15.23
CA PHE A 63 -10.48 3.07 -15.80
C PHE A 63 -9.39 3.12 -14.73
N VAL A 64 -9.62 3.86 -13.64
CA VAL A 64 -8.68 3.99 -12.53
C VAL A 64 -8.48 2.66 -11.80
N ALA A 65 -9.53 1.87 -11.62
CA ALA A 65 -9.45 0.55 -10.99
C ALA A 65 -8.67 -0.44 -11.87
N ALA A 66 -8.93 -0.45 -13.17
CA ALA A 66 -8.25 -1.36 -14.10
C ALA A 66 -6.76 -1.02 -14.29
N PHE A 67 -6.43 0.25 -14.53
CA PHE A 67 -5.06 0.65 -14.85
C PHE A 67 -4.28 1.14 -13.63
N GLY A 68 -4.89 1.97 -12.79
CA GLY A 68 -4.25 2.48 -11.59
C GLY A 68 -4.11 1.38 -10.56
N ALA A 69 -5.24 0.87 -10.04
CA ALA A 69 -5.23 -0.06 -8.93
C ALA A 69 -4.67 -1.44 -9.32
N MET A 70 -5.12 -2.07 -10.41
CA MET A 70 -4.56 -3.38 -10.79
C MET A 70 -3.15 -3.27 -11.38
N GLY A 71 -2.89 -2.24 -12.20
CA GLY A 71 -1.59 -2.08 -12.87
C GLY A 71 -0.42 -1.94 -11.90
N HIS A 72 -0.60 -1.24 -10.76
CA HIS A 72 0.49 -1.07 -9.78
C HIS A 72 0.88 -2.35 -9.05
N HIS A 73 0.05 -3.40 -9.07
CA HIS A 73 0.34 -4.65 -8.37
C HIS A 73 1.34 -5.51 -9.15
N LEU A 74 1.39 -5.35 -10.47
CA LEU A 74 2.24 -6.15 -11.36
C LEU A 74 3.73 -6.08 -11.01
N PRO A 75 4.35 -4.90 -10.79
CA PRO A 75 5.74 -4.83 -10.33
C PRO A 75 6.00 -5.61 -9.03
N GLY A 76 5.02 -5.61 -8.11
CA GLY A 76 5.09 -6.37 -6.87
C GLY A 76 5.11 -7.88 -7.13
N MET A 77 4.29 -8.36 -8.05
CA MET A 77 4.26 -9.78 -8.46
C MET A 77 5.55 -10.18 -9.17
N ILE A 78 6.04 -9.35 -10.10
CA ILE A 78 7.32 -9.59 -10.79
C ILE A 78 8.46 -9.68 -9.77
N ARG A 79 8.48 -8.80 -8.77
CA ARG A 79 9.50 -8.86 -7.71
C ARG A 79 9.37 -10.12 -6.86
N ALA A 80 8.16 -10.47 -6.43
CA ALA A 80 7.93 -11.61 -5.53
C ALA A 80 8.28 -12.96 -6.16
N TYR A 81 7.99 -13.15 -7.46
CA TYR A 81 8.18 -14.43 -8.16
C TYR A 81 9.36 -14.44 -9.15
N GLY A 82 9.89 -13.27 -9.53
CA GLY A 82 11.03 -13.14 -10.44
C GLY A 82 12.39 -13.09 -9.73
N ASP A 83 12.45 -12.62 -8.48
CA ASP A 83 13.68 -12.65 -7.67
C ASP A 83 13.77 -13.98 -6.91
N ARG A 84 14.68 -14.86 -7.37
CA ARG A 84 14.88 -16.19 -6.79
C ARG A 84 15.30 -16.13 -5.31
N ALA A 85 16.15 -15.19 -4.92
CA ALA A 85 16.61 -15.09 -3.54
C ALA A 85 15.48 -14.64 -2.61
N LEU A 86 14.66 -13.68 -3.06
CA LEU A 86 13.49 -13.24 -2.32
C LEU A 86 12.43 -14.35 -2.23
N PHE A 87 12.19 -15.07 -3.33
CA PHE A 87 11.23 -16.16 -3.36
C PHE A 87 11.64 -17.27 -2.40
N GLU A 88 12.88 -17.76 -2.45
CA GLU A 88 13.33 -18.82 -1.52
C GLU A 88 13.24 -18.39 -0.05
N ARG A 89 13.53 -17.12 0.25
CA ARG A 89 13.42 -16.58 1.61
C ARG A 89 11.98 -16.59 2.16
N PHE A 90 10.98 -16.37 1.31
CA PHE A 90 9.57 -16.25 1.71
C PHE A 90 8.65 -17.27 1.02
N LYS A 91 9.21 -18.37 0.52
CA LYS A 91 8.58 -19.35 -0.37
C LYS A 91 7.18 -19.76 0.06
N TRP A 92 7.05 -20.18 1.32
CA TRP A 92 5.76 -20.65 1.85
C TRP A 92 4.71 -19.53 1.92
N ARG A 93 5.11 -18.29 2.20
CA ARG A 93 4.18 -17.15 2.19
C ARG A 93 3.72 -16.84 0.77
N PHE A 94 4.64 -16.86 -0.19
CA PHE A 94 4.31 -16.61 -1.60
C PHE A 94 3.52 -17.74 -2.27
N ILE A 95 3.52 -18.95 -1.72
CA ILE A 95 2.67 -20.05 -2.21
C ILE A 95 1.32 -20.05 -1.49
N PHE A 96 1.32 -20.05 -0.15
CA PHE A 96 0.09 -20.27 0.59
C PHE A 96 -0.82 -19.04 0.68
N ALA A 97 -0.27 -17.80 0.70
CA ALA A 97 -1.12 -16.62 0.79
C ALA A 97 -2.03 -16.44 -0.45
N PRO A 98 -1.53 -16.57 -1.70
CA PRO A 98 -2.41 -16.52 -2.87
C PRO A 98 -3.42 -17.67 -2.92
N LEU A 99 -3.02 -18.89 -2.54
CA LEU A 99 -3.93 -20.04 -2.49
C LEU A 99 -5.03 -19.84 -1.45
N PHE A 100 -4.67 -19.37 -0.26
CA PHE A 100 -5.62 -19.02 0.79
C PHE A 100 -6.60 -17.95 0.31
N LEU A 101 -6.10 -16.91 -0.35
CA LEU A 101 -6.95 -15.86 -0.92
C LEU A 101 -7.89 -16.42 -1.99
N LEU A 102 -7.39 -17.26 -2.91
CA LEU A 102 -8.20 -17.91 -3.94
C LEU A 102 -9.33 -18.76 -3.33
N VAL A 103 -8.99 -19.64 -2.38
CA VAL A 103 -9.99 -20.49 -1.69
C VAL A 103 -11.03 -19.63 -0.97
N THR A 104 -10.59 -18.58 -0.29
CA THR A 104 -11.50 -17.65 0.42
C THR A 104 -12.42 -16.95 -0.57
N CYS A 105 -11.90 -16.42 -1.69
CA CYS A 105 -12.72 -15.77 -2.70
C CYS A 105 -13.73 -16.74 -3.33
N VAL A 106 -13.31 -17.97 -3.66
CA VAL A 106 -14.20 -19.00 -4.22
C VAL A 106 -15.29 -19.38 -3.22
N ALA A 107 -14.95 -19.55 -1.95
CA ALA A 107 -15.90 -19.82 -0.88
C ALA A 107 -16.96 -18.70 -0.77
N PHE A 108 -16.52 -17.45 -0.69
CA PHE A 108 -17.43 -16.31 -0.58
C PHE A 108 -18.32 -16.16 -1.82
N PHE A 109 -17.78 -16.42 -3.02
CA PHE A 109 -18.56 -16.46 -4.25
C PHE A 109 -19.62 -17.57 -4.22
N TRP A 110 -19.24 -18.79 -3.85
CA TRP A 110 -20.12 -19.97 -3.88
C TRP A 110 -21.31 -19.85 -2.91
N TRP A 111 -21.08 -19.23 -1.75
CA TRP A 111 -22.10 -19.03 -0.71
C TRP A 111 -22.75 -17.63 -0.76
N ASP A 112 -22.50 -16.86 -1.81
CA ASP A 112 -22.98 -15.48 -1.99
C ASP A 112 -22.72 -14.54 -0.79
N LEU A 113 -21.58 -14.74 -0.11
CA LEU A 113 -21.21 -13.96 1.06
C LEU A 113 -20.65 -12.59 0.61
N LYS A 114 -21.37 -11.52 0.93
CA LYS A 114 -20.98 -10.15 0.54
C LYS A 114 -19.88 -9.55 1.42
N GLY A 115 -19.60 -10.17 2.58
CA GLY A 115 -18.62 -9.69 3.56
C GLY A 115 -17.21 -9.45 3.00
N ILE A 116 -16.81 -10.20 1.97
CA ILE A 116 -15.50 -10.02 1.33
C ILE A 116 -15.35 -8.65 0.67
N LEU A 117 -16.45 -8.02 0.22
CA LEU A 117 -16.43 -6.70 -0.39
C LEU A 117 -15.99 -5.63 0.63
N LEU A 118 -16.52 -5.69 1.86
CA LEU A 118 -16.08 -4.80 2.95
C LEU A 118 -14.61 -5.05 3.33
N ILE A 119 -14.22 -6.32 3.45
CA ILE A 119 -12.84 -6.68 3.79
C ILE A 119 -11.87 -6.12 2.74
N VAL A 120 -12.17 -6.32 1.45
CA VAL A 120 -11.34 -5.82 0.34
C VAL A 120 -11.32 -4.29 0.32
N PHE A 121 -12.44 -3.63 0.60
CA PHE A 121 -12.48 -2.18 0.69
C PHE A 121 -11.57 -1.64 1.80
N PHE A 122 -11.72 -2.11 3.04
CA PHE A 122 -10.88 -1.68 4.16
C PHE A 122 -9.41 -2.05 3.96
N TRP A 123 -9.15 -3.24 3.41
CA TRP A 123 -7.80 -3.64 3.02
C TRP A 123 -7.22 -2.70 1.97
N GLY A 124 -7.99 -2.27 0.96
CA GLY A 124 -7.56 -1.33 -0.07
C GLY A 124 -7.18 0.05 0.51
N VAL A 125 -7.99 0.57 1.43
CA VAL A 125 -7.70 1.81 2.15
C VAL A 125 -6.42 1.66 2.98
N TRP A 126 -6.31 0.59 3.77
CA TRP A 126 -5.13 0.29 4.56
C TRP A 126 -3.88 0.10 3.70
N HIS A 127 -4.00 -0.60 2.58
CA HIS A 127 -2.92 -0.85 1.63
C HIS A 127 -2.37 0.46 1.06
N GLY A 128 -3.26 1.34 0.55
CA GLY A 128 -2.86 2.65 0.03
C GLY A 128 -2.23 3.54 1.10
N LEU A 129 -2.78 3.53 2.32
CA LEU A 129 -2.20 4.23 3.47
C LEU A 129 -0.79 3.74 3.76
N MET A 130 -0.61 2.42 3.92
CA MET A 130 0.68 1.83 4.26
C MET A 130 1.71 2.00 3.14
N GLN A 131 1.27 2.04 1.89
CA GLN A 131 2.13 2.35 0.75
C GLN A 131 2.65 3.78 0.81
N THR A 132 1.77 4.78 1.00
CA THR A 132 2.15 6.19 1.16
C THR A 132 3.07 6.38 2.36
N TYR A 133 2.71 5.79 3.50
CA TYR A 133 3.52 5.81 4.71
C TYR A 133 4.91 5.19 4.49
N GLY A 134 4.98 4.06 3.79
CA GLY A 134 6.23 3.41 3.42
C GLY A 134 7.14 4.29 2.56
N PHE A 135 6.57 5.05 1.62
CA PHE A 135 7.32 6.05 0.84
C PHE A 135 7.93 7.12 1.74
N CYS A 136 7.18 7.67 2.69
CA CYS A 136 7.72 8.62 3.68
C CYS A 136 8.89 8.01 4.46
N ARG A 137 8.81 6.74 4.85
CA ARG A 137 9.90 6.06 5.58
C ARG A 137 11.17 5.85 4.77
N ILE A 138 11.08 5.76 3.44
CA ILE A 138 12.27 5.71 2.57
C ILE A 138 13.01 7.05 2.61
N TYR A 139 12.31 8.18 2.60
CA TYR A 139 12.92 9.51 2.69
C TYR A 139 13.51 9.78 4.08
N ASP A 140 12.82 9.40 5.14
CA ASP A 140 13.36 9.43 6.52
C ASP A 140 14.67 8.65 6.64
N ALA A 141 14.72 7.44 6.08
CA ALA A 141 15.93 6.62 6.11
C ALA A 141 17.11 7.29 5.37
N LYS A 142 16.84 8.08 4.33
CA LYS A 142 17.85 8.83 3.58
C LYS A 142 18.36 10.06 4.32
N THR A 143 17.57 10.65 5.22
CA THR A 143 17.99 11.76 6.09
C THR A 143 18.55 11.27 7.43
N GLY A 144 18.38 9.99 7.76
CA GLY A 144 18.79 9.39 9.02
C GLY A 144 17.79 9.58 10.16
N MET A 145 16.54 9.90 9.84
CA MET A 145 15.47 10.06 10.82
C MET A 145 14.84 8.70 11.14
N PHE A 146 15.04 8.21 12.35
CA PHE A 146 14.50 6.92 12.81
C PHE A 146 13.79 7.01 14.15
N ASP A 147 13.51 8.22 14.63
CA ASP A 147 12.89 8.41 15.93
C ASP A 147 11.44 7.90 15.94
N THR A 148 11.01 7.41 17.11
CA THR A 148 9.71 6.75 17.24
C THR A 148 8.54 7.74 17.18
N LEU A 149 8.75 8.99 17.56
CA LEU A 149 7.68 9.99 17.62
C LEU A 149 7.29 10.41 16.20
N THR A 150 8.24 10.84 15.38
CA THR A 150 8.07 11.17 13.96
C THR A 150 7.38 10.02 13.24
N ARG A 151 7.88 8.79 13.43
CA ARG A 151 7.26 7.58 12.86
C ARG A 151 5.78 7.40 13.21
N ARG A 152 5.38 7.71 14.45
CA ARG A 152 3.98 7.62 14.90
C ARG A 152 3.15 8.79 14.38
N LEU A 153 3.70 10.00 14.37
CA LEU A 153 3.00 11.19 13.84
C LEU A 153 2.72 11.06 12.35
N ASP A 154 3.68 10.56 11.57
CA ASP A 154 3.48 10.34 10.13
C ASP A 154 2.44 9.26 9.86
N LEU A 155 2.43 8.19 10.66
CA LEU A 155 1.41 7.15 10.55
C LEU A 155 0.02 7.70 10.92
N ALA A 156 -0.07 8.47 12.00
CA ALA A 156 -1.31 9.11 12.44
C ALA A 156 -1.82 10.10 11.39
N MET A 157 -0.94 10.89 10.77
CA MET A 157 -1.29 11.78 9.68
C MET A 157 -1.84 11.00 8.48
N CYS A 158 -1.16 9.93 8.05
CA CYS A 158 -1.65 9.07 6.97
C CYS A 158 -3.02 8.47 7.31
N LEU A 159 -3.21 7.99 8.55
CA LEU A 159 -4.48 7.46 9.02
C LEU A 159 -5.60 8.51 8.97
N ILE A 160 -5.36 9.71 9.52
CA ILE A 160 -6.35 10.78 9.56
C ILE A 160 -6.74 11.21 8.15
N TRP A 161 -5.77 11.36 7.24
CA TRP A 161 -6.05 11.80 5.87
C TRP A 161 -6.84 10.76 5.09
N PHE A 162 -6.46 9.48 5.15
CA PHE A 162 -7.18 8.41 4.47
C PHE A 162 -8.57 8.18 5.08
N ALA A 163 -8.70 8.21 6.41
CA ALA A 163 -9.99 8.10 7.09
C ALA A 163 -10.91 9.27 6.72
N THR A 164 -10.39 10.50 6.72
CA THR A 164 -11.13 11.71 6.28
C THR A 164 -11.63 11.55 4.85
N ALA A 165 -10.79 11.07 3.93
CA ALA A 165 -11.19 10.86 2.54
C ALA A 165 -12.31 9.82 2.37
N VAL A 166 -12.34 8.79 3.23
CA VAL A 166 -13.43 7.79 3.23
C VAL A 166 -14.71 8.35 3.84
N VAL A 167 -14.61 8.97 5.02
CA VAL A 167 -15.77 9.43 5.80
C VAL A 167 -16.44 10.64 5.17
N LEU A 168 -15.66 11.60 4.66
CA LEU A 168 -16.21 12.83 4.08
C LEU A 168 -16.57 12.70 2.59
N SER A 169 -16.30 11.57 1.95
CA SER A 169 -16.72 11.33 0.57
C SER A 169 -18.12 10.72 0.56
N PRO A 170 -19.15 11.44 0.07
CA PRO A 170 -20.53 10.94 0.08
C PRO A 170 -20.68 9.62 -0.68
N TYR A 171 -20.03 9.52 -1.84
CA TYR A 171 -20.02 8.29 -2.64
C TYR A 171 -19.38 7.11 -1.89
N ARG A 172 -18.20 7.31 -1.28
CA ARG A 172 -17.52 6.22 -0.57
C ARG A 172 -18.27 5.79 0.68
N LEU A 173 -18.83 6.74 1.42
CA LEU A 173 -19.61 6.44 2.61
C LEU A 173 -20.89 5.68 2.24
N SER A 174 -21.62 6.13 1.22
CA SER A 174 -22.83 5.45 0.73
C SER A 174 -22.52 4.03 0.26
N ASP A 175 -21.53 3.86 -0.63
CA ASP A 175 -21.14 2.52 -1.12
C ASP A 175 -20.72 1.58 0.02
N THR A 176 -20.02 2.11 1.03
CA THR A 176 -19.59 1.32 2.19
C THR A 176 -20.78 0.90 3.05
N LEU A 177 -21.74 1.80 3.29
CA LEU A 177 -22.96 1.52 4.03
C LEU A 177 -23.85 0.52 3.29
N ASP A 178 -24.03 0.70 1.98
CA ASP A 178 -24.79 -0.23 1.14
C ASP A 178 -24.17 -1.64 1.19
N THR A 179 -22.84 -1.73 1.06
CA THR A 179 -22.13 -3.00 1.19
C THR A 179 -22.31 -3.59 2.59
N TYR A 180 -22.27 -2.78 3.64
CA TYR A 180 -22.49 -3.22 5.02
C TYR A 180 -23.89 -3.80 5.23
N TYR A 181 -24.93 -3.16 4.68
CA TYR A 181 -26.29 -3.69 4.73
C TYR A 181 -26.44 -4.97 3.91
N MET A 182 -25.80 -5.08 2.74
CA MET A 182 -25.74 -6.33 1.97
C MET A 182 -25.05 -7.47 2.71
N CYS A 183 -24.19 -7.17 3.69
CA CYS A 183 -23.56 -8.15 4.57
C CYS A 183 -24.44 -8.56 5.76
N GLY A 184 -25.66 -8.03 5.89
CA GLY A 184 -26.55 -8.26 7.03
C GLY A 184 -26.24 -7.37 8.24
N GLY A 185 -25.51 -6.28 8.06
CA GLY A 185 -25.25 -5.30 9.12
C GLY A 185 -26.56 -4.64 9.62
N PRO A 186 -26.71 -4.39 10.94
CA PRO A 186 -27.86 -3.68 11.47
C PRO A 186 -27.98 -2.26 10.89
N PHE A 187 -29.21 -1.77 10.71
CA PHE A 187 -29.45 -0.42 10.22
C PHE A 187 -28.79 0.64 11.13
N ILE A 188 -28.04 1.56 10.53
CA ILE A 188 -27.45 2.70 11.24
C ILE A 188 -28.33 3.92 10.92
N PRO A 189 -29.07 4.46 11.91
CA PRO A 189 -29.91 5.62 11.68
C PRO A 189 -29.03 6.84 11.35
N PRO A 190 -29.47 7.73 10.45
CA PRO A 190 -28.82 9.02 10.29
C PRO A 190 -28.90 9.75 11.64
N SER A 191 -27.75 10.08 12.24
CA SER A 191 -27.72 10.98 13.38
C SER A 191 -28.22 12.35 12.92
N VAL A 192 -29.23 12.90 13.61
CA VAL A 192 -29.75 14.26 13.41
C VAL A 192 -28.66 15.30 13.65
#